data_AF-W1WX70-F1
#
_entry.id   AF-W1WX70-F1
#
_cell.length_a   1.000
_cell.length_b   1.000
_cell.length_c   1.000
_cell.angle_alpha   90.00
_cell.angle_beta   90.00
_cell.angle_gamma   90.00
#
_symmetry.space_group_name_H-M   'P 1'
#
loop_
_entity.id
_entity.type
_entity.pdbx_description
1 polymer ?
#
loop_
_entity_poly.entity_id
_entity_poly.type
_entity_poly.pdbx_seq_one_letter_code
_entity_poly.pdbx_strand_id
1 'polypeptide(L)'
;GNEVHCLIKDENVAKMAKELGVTRSIAAMRTFGKQLEGQIVAIGNAPTALYEVLRLALEEGIKPALIIGIPVGFVGAAESKDYLMEVSPVPYITVKGNKGGSPIAASVCNALLYTDVKRNDMLFVEGKESK
;
A
#
# COMPACT_ATOMS: atom_id res chain seq x y z
N GLY A 1 11.52 -0.44 15.78
CA GLY A 1 10.94 -1.26 14.71
C GLY A 1 9.61 -0.66 14.30
N ASN A 2 9.24 -0.73 13.02
CA ASN A 2 7.96 -0.20 12.53
C ASN A 2 6.80 -1.14 12.85
N GLU A 3 5.58 -0.61 12.92
CA GLU A 3 4.35 -1.38 13.08
C GLU A 3 3.62 -1.57 11.74
N VAL A 4 2.86 -2.66 11.61
CA VAL A 4 2.07 -2.95 10.41
C VAL A 4 0.60 -3.11 10.80
N HIS A 5 -0.25 -2.27 10.21
CA HIS A 5 -1.68 -2.24 10.48
C HIS A 5 -2.49 -2.66 9.24
N CYS A 6 -3.50 -3.52 9.40
CA CYS A 6 -4.38 -3.94 8.31
C CYS A 6 -5.79 -4.26 8.82
N LEU A 7 -6.74 -3.38 8.53
CA LEU A 7 -8.13 -3.48 9.04
C LEU A 7 -9.07 -4.30 8.14
N ILE A 8 -8.57 -5.01 7.13
CA ILE A 8 -9.45 -5.73 6.18
C ILE A 8 -10.28 -6.86 6.83
N LYS A 9 -9.82 -7.37 7.98
CA LYS A 9 -10.49 -8.40 8.79
C LYS A 9 -11.22 -7.83 10.00
N ASP A 10 -11.18 -6.52 10.21
CA ASP A 10 -11.85 -5.88 11.34
C ASP A 10 -13.38 -5.95 11.15
N GLU A 11 -14.10 -6.37 12.20
CA GLU A 11 -15.55 -6.55 12.15
C GLU A 11 -16.31 -5.23 12.00
N ASN A 12 -15.81 -4.16 12.61
CA ASN A 12 -16.41 -2.83 12.48
C ASN A 12 -16.23 -2.28 11.06
N VAL A 13 -15.07 -2.50 10.45
CA VAL A 13 -14.83 -2.17 9.04
C VAL A 13 -15.75 -2.96 8.11
N ALA A 14 -15.94 -4.25 8.38
CA ALA A 14 -16.86 -5.08 7.60
C ALA A 14 -18.31 -4.59 7.69
N LYS A 15 -18.76 -4.22 8.91
CA LYS A 15 -20.08 -3.63 9.15
C LYS A 15 -20.25 -2.29 8.44
N MET A 16 -19.29 -1.38 8.59
CA MET A 16 -19.28 -0.07 7.94
C MET A 16 -19.33 -0.21 6.42
N ALA A 17 -18.54 -1.12 5.83
CA ALA A 17 -18.54 -1.37 4.39
C ALA A 17 -19.93 -1.78 3.88
N LYS A 18 -20.63 -2.64 4.64
CA LYS A 18 -21.99 -3.09 4.31
C LYS A 18 -23.00 -1.95 4.43
N GLU A 19 -22.93 -1.16 5.50
CA GLU A 19 -23.84 -0.02 5.74
C GLU A 19 -23.70 1.07 4.67
N LEU A 20 -22.47 1.35 4.24
CA LEU A 20 -22.17 2.37 3.23
C LEU A 20 -22.26 1.87 1.79
N GLY A 21 -22.45 0.56 1.56
CA GLY A 21 -22.48 -0.03 0.22
C GLY A 21 -21.15 0.05 -0.53
N VAL A 22 -20.02 0.03 0.19
CA VAL A 22 -18.66 0.13 -0.38
C VAL A 22 -17.85 -1.14 -0.08
N THR A 23 -16.68 -1.27 -0.70
CA THR A 23 -15.77 -2.39 -0.40
C THR A 23 -15.15 -2.24 0.99
N ARG A 24 -14.76 -3.37 1.59
CA ARG A 24 -14.02 -3.37 2.87
C ARG A 24 -12.70 -2.60 2.80
N SER A 25 -12.05 -2.58 1.63
CA SER A 25 -10.85 -1.78 1.39
C SER A 25 -11.13 -0.28 1.48
N ILE A 26 -12.23 0.20 0.91
CA ILE A 26 -12.65 1.61 1.04
C ILE A 26 -12.92 1.94 2.50
N ALA A 27 -13.74 1.13 3.17
CA ALA A 27 -14.08 1.35 4.58
C ALA A 27 -12.83 1.33 5.48
N ALA A 28 -11.86 0.45 5.23
CA ALA A 28 -10.60 0.40 5.97
C ALA A 28 -9.80 1.70 5.81
N MET A 29 -9.65 2.22 4.59
CA MET A 29 -8.90 3.46 4.35
C MET A 29 -9.59 4.67 4.99
N ARG A 30 -10.92 4.74 4.92
CA ARG A 30 -11.70 5.76 5.65
C ARG A 30 -11.54 5.65 7.17
N THR A 31 -11.50 4.43 7.70
CA THR A 31 -11.33 4.18 9.13
C THR A 31 -9.97 4.65 9.62
N PHE A 32 -8.89 4.43 8.85
CA PHE A 32 -7.60 5.04 9.17
C PHE A 32 -7.66 6.57 9.07
N GLY A 33 -8.22 7.11 7.98
CA GLY A 33 -8.42 8.55 7.80
C GLY A 33 -7.13 9.35 8.08
N LYS A 34 -7.19 10.29 9.02
CA LYS A 34 -6.05 11.13 9.43
C LYS A 34 -4.85 10.36 9.97
N GLN A 35 -5.03 9.11 10.43
CA GLN A 35 -3.90 8.28 10.88
C GLN A 35 -2.95 7.90 9.74
N LEU A 36 -3.35 8.09 8.47
CA LEU A 36 -2.49 7.88 7.31
C LEU A 36 -1.46 9.01 7.11
N GLU A 37 -1.61 10.15 7.80
CA GLU A 37 -0.69 11.28 7.70
C GLU A 37 0.74 10.87 8.05
N GLY A 38 1.68 11.13 7.14
CA GLY A 38 3.08 10.78 7.29
C GLY A 38 3.37 9.27 7.29
N GLN A 39 2.39 8.41 7.02
CA GLN A 39 2.58 6.95 6.99
C GLN A 39 2.94 6.44 5.60
N ILE A 40 3.50 5.23 5.53
CA ILE A 40 3.65 4.49 4.27
C ILE A 40 2.39 3.65 4.06
N VAL A 41 1.68 3.87 2.96
CA VAL A 41 0.46 3.14 2.63
C VAL A 41 0.76 2.12 1.53
N ALA A 42 0.76 0.84 1.89
CA ALA A 42 1.06 -0.26 0.97
C ALA A 42 -0.21 -0.98 0.51
N ILE A 43 -0.52 -0.88 -0.79
CA ILE A 43 -1.70 -1.46 -1.41
C ILE A 43 -1.26 -2.45 -2.48
N GLY A 44 -1.25 -3.73 -2.12
CA GLY A 44 -0.84 -4.82 -3.03
C GLY A 44 -2.00 -5.57 -3.70
N ASN A 45 -3.24 -5.38 -3.26
CA ASN A 45 -4.38 -6.17 -3.76
C ASN A 45 -5.49 -5.30 -4.32
N ALA A 46 -6.20 -4.54 -3.49
CA ALA A 46 -7.45 -3.91 -3.87
C ALA A 46 -7.25 -2.57 -4.62
N PRO A 47 -7.66 -2.45 -5.90
CA PRO A 47 -7.66 -1.16 -6.60
C PRO A 47 -8.52 -0.10 -5.91
N THR A 48 -9.63 -0.53 -5.30
CA THR A 48 -10.53 0.37 -4.57
C THR A 48 -9.89 0.99 -3.32
N ALA A 49 -8.91 0.33 -2.69
CA ALA A 49 -8.12 0.97 -1.63
C ALA A 49 -7.28 2.12 -2.18
N LEU A 50 -6.69 1.94 -3.37
CA LEU A 50 -5.84 2.95 -4.01
C LEU A 50 -6.65 4.18 -4.41
N TYR A 51 -7.82 3.99 -5.03
CA TYR A 51 -8.73 5.10 -5.30
C TYR A 51 -9.13 5.84 -4.02
N GLU A 52 -9.47 5.14 -2.95
CA GLU A 52 -9.91 5.79 -1.72
C GLU A 52 -8.79 6.57 -1.03
N VAL A 53 -7.55 6.05 -1.00
CA VAL A 53 -6.41 6.78 -0.45
C VAL A 53 -6.10 8.03 -1.27
N LEU A 54 -6.19 7.95 -2.60
CA LEU A 54 -6.05 9.13 -3.46
C LEU A 54 -7.16 10.14 -3.23
N ARG A 55 -8.41 9.69 -3.08
CA ARG A 55 -9.55 10.55 -2.74
C ARG A 55 -9.30 11.29 -1.42
N LEU A 56 -8.94 10.56 -0.36
CA LEU A 56 -8.61 11.13 0.94
C LEU A 56 -7.47 12.16 0.84
N ALA A 57 -6.46 11.89 0.00
CA ALA A 57 -5.33 12.80 -0.17
C ALA A 57 -5.68 14.07 -0.94
N LEU A 58 -6.49 13.95 -2.00
CA LEU A 58 -6.84 15.06 -2.88
C LEU A 58 -7.97 15.92 -2.32
N GLU A 59 -9.01 15.30 -1.75
CA GLU A 59 -10.20 16.00 -1.29
C GLU A 59 -10.10 16.45 0.17
N GLU A 60 -9.46 15.64 1.03
CA GLU A 60 -9.38 15.89 2.48
C GLU A 60 -7.99 16.34 2.92
N GLY A 61 -7.01 16.37 2.00
CA GLY A 61 -5.67 16.88 2.26
C GLY A 61 -4.80 15.98 3.13
N ILE A 62 -5.17 14.70 3.31
CA ILE A 62 -4.39 13.72 4.07
C ILE A 62 -3.14 13.33 3.28
N LYS A 63 -1.94 13.51 3.84
CA LYS A 63 -0.68 13.27 3.12
C LYS A 63 0.09 12.10 3.72
N PRO A 64 -0.08 10.88 3.19
CA PRO A 64 0.88 9.80 3.42
C PRO A 64 2.30 10.23 3.03
N ALA A 65 3.31 9.70 3.73
CA ALA A 65 4.70 9.91 3.35
C ALA A 65 5.04 9.23 2.02
N LEU A 66 4.39 8.10 1.73
CA LEU A 66 4.57 7.32 0.51
C LEU A 66 3.35 6.44 0.24
N ILE A 67 2.92 6.35 -1.02
CA ILE A 67 1.93 5.36 -1.48
C ILE A 67 2.64 4.28 -2.31
N ILE A 68 2.63 3.03 -1.84
CA ILE A 68 3.03 1.85 -2.63
C ILE A 68 1.76 1.29 -3.26
N GLY A 69 1.38 1.82 -4.42
CA GLY A 69 0.16 1.47 -5.13
C GLY A 69 0.41 0.38 -6.17
N ILE A 70 0.41 -0.88 -5.75
CA ILE A 70 0.69 -2.05 -6.60
C ILE A 70 -0.48 -3.06 -6.55
N PRO A 71 -1.76 -2.66 -6.67
CA PRO A 71 -2.85 -3.61 -6.76
C PRO A 71 -2.70 -4.50 -8.02
N VAL A 72 -3.11 -5.76 -7.88
CA VAL A 72 -3.22 -6.74 -8.98
C VAL A 72 -4.68 -6.93 -9.32
N GLY A 73 -4.97 -7.18 -10.60
CA GLY A 73 -6.32 -7.57 -11.00
C GLY A 73 -6.60 -7.28 -12.45
N PHE A 74 -7.76 -7.73 -12.91
CA PHE A 74 -8.26 -7.51 -14.26
C PHE A 74 -9.34 -6.41 -14.33
N VAL A 75 -9.75 -5.87 -13.17
CA VAL A 75 -10.77 -4.82 -13.08
C VAL A 75 -10.22 -3.69 -12.22
N GLY A 76 -10.01 -2.53 -12.82
CA GLY A 76 -9.58 -1.31 -12.15
C GLY A 76 -8.11 -1.28 -11.71
N ALA A 77 -7.34 -2.36 -11.85
CA ALA A 77 -5.96 -2.41 -11.38
C ALA A 77 -5.04 -1.52 -12.24
N ALA A 78 -5.13 -1.62 -13.57
CA ALA A 78 -4.36 -0.75 -14.46
C ALA A 78 -4.79 0.71 -14.27
N GLU A 79 -6.10 0.95 -14.31
CA GLU A 79 -6.71 2.27 -14.26
C GLU A 79 -6.44 2.98 -12.93
N SER A 80 -6.47 2.28 -11.80
CA SER A 80 -6.15 2.87 -10.49
C SER A 80 -4.70 3.30 -10.37
N LYS A 81 -3.78 2.56 -11.00
CA LYS A 81 -2.34 2.87 -11.00
C LYS A 81 -2.00 3.94 -12.02
N ASP A 82 -2.69 3.97 -13.16
CA ASP A 82 -2.60 5.06 -14.12
C ASP A 82 -3.11 6.36 -13.50
N TYR A 83 -4.24 6.30 -12.79
CA TYR A 83 -4.76 7.42 -12.02
C TYR A 83 -3.78 7.87 -10.94
N LEU A 84 -3.20 6.97 -10.15
CA LEU A 84 -2.11 7.29 -9.21
C LEU A 84 -0.97 8.06 -9.89
N MET A 85 -0.50 7.60 -11.05
CA MET A 85 0.59 8.28 -11.77
C MET A 85 0.21 9.68 -12.26
N GLU A 86 -1.07 9.92 -12.54
CA GLU A 86 -1.57 11.20 -13.03
C GLU A 86 -1.77 12.21 -11.91
N VAL A 87 -2.36 11.78 -10.78
CA VAL A 87 -2.90 12.73 -9.79
C VAL A 87 -2.22 12.70 -8.43
N SER A 88 -1.27 11.78 -8.16
CA SER A 88 -0.74 11.61 -6.79
C SER A 88 -0.18 12.93 -6.22
N PRO A 89 -0.71 13.43 -5.08
CA PRO A 89 -0.16 14.62 -4.43
C PRO A 89 1.06 14.31 -3.55
N VAL A 90 1.44 13.04 -3.44
CA VAL A 90 2.53 12.54 -2.58
C VAL A 90 3.43 11.56 -3.35
N PRO A 91 4.67 11.30 -2.88
CA PRO A 91 5.53 10.29 -3.48
C PRO A 91 4.83 8.94 -3.61
N TYR A 92 5.12 8.21 -4.69
CA TYR A 92 4.52 6.90 -4.93
C TYR A 92 5.48 5.92 -5.61
N ILE A 93 5.21 4.63 -5.42
CA ILE A 93 5.83 3.52 -6.14
C ILE A 93 4.72 2.65 -6.73
N THR A 94 4.78 2.38 -8.04
CA THR A 94 3.78 1.59 -8.75
C THR A 94 4.40 0.82 -9.93
N VAL A 95 3.58 0.00 -10.58
CA VAL A 95 3.89 -0.70 -11.84
C VAL A 95 2.70 -0.56 -12.79
N LYS A 96 2.91 -0.50 -14.10
CA LYS A 96 1.80 -0.32 -15.07
C LYS A 96 1.00 -1.60 -15.32
N GLY A 97 -0.22 -1.44 -15.84
CA GLY A 97 -1.08 -2.54 -16.31
C GLY A 97 -1.67 -3.40 -15.18
N ASN A 98 -2.00 -4.67 -15.46
CA ASN A 98 -2.76 -5.52 -14.53
C ASN A 98 -1.92 -6.24 -13.47
N LYS A 99 -0.59 -6.26 -13.65
CA LYS A 99 0.33 -6.96 -12.73
C LYS A 99 0.50 -6.18 -11.43
N GLY A 100 0.68 -6.90 -10.34
CA GLY A 100 0.88 -6.32 -9.02
C GLY A 100 0.90 -7.43 -7.98
N GLY A 101 0.50 -7.12 -6.74
CA GLY A 101 0.29 -8.13 -5.72
C GLY A 101 0.91 -7.74 -4.38
N SER A 102 0.36 -8.27 -3.30
CA SER A 102 0.91 -8.13 -1.96
C SER A 102 2.39 -8.55 -1.85
N PRO A 103 2.88 -9.61 -2.53
CA PRO A 103 4.31 -9.94 -2.51
C PRO A 103 5.20 -8.84 -3.10
N ILE A 104 4.73 -8.14 -4.13
CA ILE A 104 5.47 -7.04 -4.77
C ILE A 104 5.43 -5.80 -3.88
N ALA A 105 4.27 -5.47 -3.30
CA ALA A 105 4.17 -4.36 -2.35
C ALA A 105 5.07 -4.60 -1.12
N ALA A 106 5.09 -5.82 -0.58
CA ALA A 106 5.94 -6.20 0.54
C ALA A 106 7.45 -6.17 0.17
N SER A 107 7.83 -6.57 -1.05
CA SER A 107 9.23 -6.50 -1.49
C SER A 107 9.72 -5.06 -1.61
N VAL A 108 8.85 -4.12 -2.03
CA VAL A 108 9.15 -2.69 -2.00
C VAL A 108 9.40 -2.21 -0.57
N CYS A 109 8.51 -2.55 0.39
CA CYS A 109 8.73 -2.22 1.80
C CYS A 109 10.07 -2.76 2.31
N ASN A 110 10.38 -4.03 2.03
CA ASN A 110 11.65 -4.64 2.41
C ASN A 110 12.85 -3.92 1.79
N ALA A 111 12.76 -3.57 0.50
CA ALA A 111 13.83 -2.83 -0.19
C ALA A 111 14.09 -1.47 0.47
N LEU A 112 13.03 -0.73 0.83
CA LEU A 112 13.15 0.56 1.53
C LEU A 112 13.86 0.41 2.88
N LEU A 113 13.46 -0.59 3.68
CA LEU A 113 14.11 -0.89 4.97
C LEU A 113 15.59 -1.23 4.80
N TYR A 114 15.94 -1.91 3.71
CA TYR A 114 17.31 -2.29 3.42
C TYR A 114 18.19 -1.15 2.91
N THR A 115 17.62 -0.17 2.21
CA THR A 115 18.35 1.02 1.74
C THR A 115 18.54 2.07 2.83
N ASP A 116 17.67 2.08 3.84
CA ASP A 116 17.74 3.01 4.98
C ASP A 116 18.88 2.65 5.97
N VAL A 117 19.38 1.42 5.90
CA VAL A 117 20.53 0.96 6.69
C VAL A 117 21.77 0.96 5.81
N LYS A 118 22.85 1.65 6.23
CA LYS A 118 24.18 1.50 5.60
C LYS A 118 24.63 0.04 5.73
N ARG A 119 24.57 -0.69 4.63
CA ARG A 119 25.09 -2.05 4.53
C ARG A 119 26.58 -1.97 4.26
N ASN A 120 27.40 -2.28 5.26
CA ASN A 120 28.85 -2.34 5.08
C ASN A 120 29.29 -3.64 4.36
N ASP A 121 28.47 -4.69 4.33
CA ASP A 121 28.76 -5.94 3.61
C ASP A 121 27.50 -6.50 2.95
N MET A 122 27.55 -6.73 1.64
CA MET A 122 26.45 -7.28 0.84
C MET A 122 26.26 -8.78 1.08
N LEU A 123 25.05 -9.16 1.51
CA LEU A 123 24.20 -10.22 0.90
C LEU A 123 24.83 -11.57 0.50
N PHE A 124 25.75 -12.13 1.28
CA PHE A 124 25.96 -13.58 1.25
C PHE A 124 25.77 -14.16 2.65
N VAL A 125 24.72 -14.97 2.81
CA VAL A 125 24.72 -15.98 3.87
C VAL A 125 25.70 -17.04 3.38
N GLU A 126 26.93 -17.02 3.91
CA GLU A 126 27.85 -18.13 3.68
C GLU A 126 27.17 -19.41 4.20
N GLY A 127 26.98 -20.38 3.30
CA GLY A 127 26.43 -21.68 3.65
C GLY A 127 27.33 -22.32 4.69
N LYS A 128 26.74 -22.88 5.76
CA LYS A 128 27.48 -23.65 6.77
C LYS A 128 28.45 -24.60 6.06
N GLU A 129 29.75 -24.46 6.36
CA GLU A 129 30.73 -25.48 6.00
C GLU A 129 30.24 -26.82 6.54
N SER A 130 30.03 -27.76 5.62
CA SER A 130 29.75 -29.14 5.97
C SER A 130 31.05 -29.74 6.49
N LYS A 131 31.07 -30.09 7.78
CA LYS A 131 32.13 -30.91 8.37
C LYS A 131 32.15 -32.31 7.76
#